data_AF-A0A1Y2H3Y2-F1
#
_entry.id   AF-A0A1Y2H3Y2-F1
#
_cell.length_a   1.000
_cell.length_b   1.000
_cell.length_c   1.000
_cell.angle_alpha   90.00
_cell.angle_beta   90.00
_cell.angle_gamma   90.00
#
_symmetry.space_group_name_H-M   'P 1'
#
loop_
_entity.id
_entity.type
_entity.pdbx_description
1 polymer ?
#
loop_
_entity_poly.entity_id
_entity_poly.type
_entity_poly.pdbx_seq_one_letter_code
_entity_poly.pdbx_strand_id
1 'polypeptide(L)' 'MALLDSFVNRPNKVPELQRFYQGPSANFIYSRSPKDRFWLAIYGAASTAGLLYSLYGLVGMSIGHGKKPGF' A
#
# COMPACT_ATOMS: atom_id res chain seq x y z
N MET A 1 6.67 -35.87 8.19
CA MET A 1 5.62 -35.27 7.33
C MET A 1 4.76 -34.21 8.03
N ALA A 2 5.00 -33.82 9.28
CA ALA A 2 4.17 -32.83 10.00
C ALA A 2 4.17 -31.40 9.41
N LEU A 3 5.22 -31.01 8.66
CA LEU A 3 5.32 -29.67 8.05
C LEU A 3 4.31 -29.45 6.91
N LEU A 4 3.90 -30.51 6.21
CA LEU A 4 2.97 -30.42 5.08
C LEU A 4 1.50 -30.49 5.53
N ASP A 5 1.23 -31.05 6.71
CA ASP A 5 -0.11 -31.17 7.28
C ASP A 5 -0.80 -29.80 7.43
N SER A 6 -0.04 -28.78 7.83
CA SER A 6 -0.49 -27.39 7.96
C SER A 6 -0.98 -26.78 6.63
N PHE A 7 -0.40 -27.21 5.50
CA PHE A 7 -0.76 -26.74 4.17
C PHE A 7 -1.92 -27.53 3.57
N VAL A 8 -1.95 -28.84 3.81
CA VAL A 8 -2.96 -29.75 3.24
C VAL A 8 -4.29 -29.66 3.99
N ASN A 9 -4.27 -29.50 5.32
CA ASN A 9 -5.48 -29.45 6.17
C ASN A 9 -5.92 -28.02 6.52
N ARG A 10 -5.54 -27.00 5.74
CA ARG A 10 -5.99 -25.63 6.00
C ARG A 10 -7.48 -25.49 5.64
N PRO A 11 -8.32 -24.94 6.53
CA PRO A 11 -9.72 -24.72 6.22
C PRO A 11 -9.85 -23.78 5.02
N ASN A 12 -10.69 -24.14 4.06
CA ASN A 12 -10.98 -23.33 2.89
C ASN A 12 -11.75 -22.07 3.29
N LYS A 13 -11.07 -20.91 3.27
CA LYS A 13 -11.68 -19.61 3.60
C LYS A 13 -12.34 -18.92 2.39
N VAL A 14 -12.28 -19.50 1.20
CA VAL A 14 -12.81 -18.88 -0.03
C VAL A 14 -14.30 -18.53 0.11
N PRO A 15 -15.19 -19.41 0.60
CA PRO A 15 -16.61 -19.07 0.74
C PRO A 15 -16.86 -17.91 1.72
N GLU A 16 -16.08 -17.82 2.80
CA GLU A 16 -16.17 -16.72 3.77
C GLU A 16 -15.75 -15.39 3.14
N LEU A 17 -14.64 -15.39 2.40
CA LEU A 17 -14.14 -14.22 1.69
C LEU A 17 -15.11 -13.80 0.58
N GLN A 18 -15.70 -14.73 -0.15
CA GLN A 18 -16.72 -14.43 -1.16
C GLN A 18 -17.91 -13.72 -0.53
N ARG A 19 -18.45 -14.23 0.58
CA ARG A 19 -19.56 -13.56 1.30
C ARG A 19 -19.18 -12.16 1.77
N PHE A 20 -17.97 -11.98 2.29
CA PHE A 20 -17.46 -10.68 2.74
C PHE A 20 -17.29 -9.66 1.59
N TYR A 21 -16.69 -10.09 0.47
CA TYR A 21 -16.41 -9.21 -0.67
C TYR A 21 -17.58 -9.06 -1.66
N GLN A 22 -18.60 -9.92 -1.61
CA GLN A 22 -19.77 -9.83 -2.48
C GLN A 22 -21.02 -9.29 -1.76
N GLY A 23 -21.04 -9.28 -0.42
CA GLY A 23 -22.16 -8.73 0.35
C GLY A 23 -22.33 -7.22 0.14
N PRO A 24 -23.56 -6.68 0.22
CA PRO A 24 -23.81 -5.26 0.00
C PRO A 24 -22.99 -4.38 0.94
N SER A 25 -22.26 -3.41 0.40
CA SER A 25 -21.40 -2.51 1.14
C SER A 25 -21.34 -1.15 0.48
N ALA A 26 -21.30 -0.10 1.30
CA ALA A 26 -21.05 1.27 0.85
C ALA A 26 -19.56 1.56 0.60
N ASN A 27 -18.66 0.64 0.99
CA ASN A 27 -17.22 0.81 0.84
C ASN A 27 -16.74 0.24 -0.50
N PHE A 28 -15.77 0.91 -1.12
CA PHE A 28 -15.10 0.41 -2.32
C PHE A 28 -14.36 -0.91 -2.04
N ILE A 29 -14.15 -1.70 -3.10
CA ILE A 29 -13.50 -3.02 -3.02
C ILE A 29 -12.12 -2.93 -2.35
N TYR A 30 -11.33 -1.90 -2.68
CA TYR A 30 -9.98 -1.72 -2.14
C TYR A 30 -9.95 -1.28 -0.66
N SER A 31 -11.05 -0.76 -0.11
CA SER A 31 -11.13 -0.28 1.29
C SER A 31 -12.06 -1.11 2.16
N ARG A 32 -12.32 -2.37 1.75
CA ARG A 32 -13.40 -3.18 2.33
C ARG A 32 -13.07 -3.70 3.72
N SER A 33 -11.87 -4.25 3.92
CA SER A 33 -11.40 -4.65 5.24
C SER A 33 -10.72 -3.49 5.97
N PRO A 34 -10.80 -3.42 7.32
CA PRO A 34 -9.97 -2.52 8.11
C PRO A 34 -8.47 -2.68 7.82
N LYS A 35 -8.02 -3.92 7.55
CA LYS A 35 -6.64 -4.21 7.16
C LYS A 35 -6.29 -3.54 5.82
N ASP A 36 -7.21 -3.58 4.85
CA ASP A 36 -6.99 -3.00 3.53
C ASP A 36 -6.87 -1.47 3.63
N ARG A 37 -7.67 -0.84 4.49
CA ARG A 37 -7.59 0.61 4.79
C ARG A 37 -6.26 1.00 5.42
N PHE A 38 -5.75 0.19 6.34
CA PHE A 38 -4.43 0.41 6.95
C PHE A 38 -3.32 0.39 5.89
N TRP A 39 -3.32 -0.60 5.01
CA TRP A 39 -2.33 -0.68 3.92
C TRP A 39 -2.47 0.46 2.91
N LEU A 40 -3.70 0.86 2.58
CA LEU A 40 -3.95 2.03 1.74
C LEU A 40 -3.41 3.32 2.37
N ALA A 41 -3.55 3.49 3.69
CA ALA A 41 -3.00 4.64 4.38
C ALA A 41 -1.47 4.68 4.30
N ILE A 42 -0.80 3.54 4.52
CA ILE A 42 0.66 3.42 4.36
C ILE A 42 1.08 3.76 2.94
N TYR A 43 0.42 3.15 1.95
CA TYR A 43 0.71 3.41 0.54
C TYR A 43 0.53 4.89 0.18
N GLY A 44 -0.59 5.50 0.61
CA GLY A 44 -0.87 6.91 0.38
C GLY A 44 0.17 7.82 1.01
N ALA A 45 0.58 7.53 2.25
CA ALA A 45 1.61 8.30 2.94
C ALA A 45 2.98 8.22 2.23
N ALA A 46 3.43 7.01 1.89
CA ALA A 46 4.69 6.80 1.20
C ALA A 46 4.70 7.47 -0.18
N SER A 47 3.62 7.32 -0.95
CA SER A 47 3.48 7.93 -2.27
C SER A 47 3.48 9.45 -2.20
N THR A 48 2.74 10.03 -1.25
CA THR A 48 2.68 11.49 -1.06
C THR A 48 4.04 12.04 -0.64
N ALA A 49 4.73 11.39 0.29
CA ALA A 49 6.07 11.80 0.69
C ALA A 49 7.06 11.77 -0.49
N GLY A 50 7.03 10.70 -1.29
CA GLY A 50 7.87 10.57 -2.49
C GLY A 50 7.60 11.66 -3.54
N LEU A 51 6.33 12.00 -3.77
CA LEU A 51 5.94 13.07 -4.69
C LEU A 51 6.37 14.44 -4.20
N LEU A 52 6.18 14.74 -2.91
CA LEU A 52 6.61 16.00 -2.31
C LEU A 52 8.13 16.16 -2.36
N TYR A 53 8.88 15.09 -2.07
CA TYR A 53 10.33 15.10 -2.15
C TYR A 53 10.82 15.29 -3.60
N SER A 54 10.18 14.62 -4.55
CA SER A 54 10.51 14.77 -5.97
C SER A 54 10.25 16.20 -6.47
N LEU A 55 9.12 16.78 -6.05
CA LEU A 55 8.79 18.17 -6.38
C LEU A 55 9.77 19.16 -5.74
N TYR A 56 10.14 18.94 -4.48
CA TYR A 56 11.16 19.72 -3.80
C TYR A 56 12.51 19.67 -4.54
N GLY A 57 12.95 18.48 -4.96
CA GLY A 57 14.16 18.31 -5.76
C GLY A 57 14.10 19.08 -7.08
N LEU A 58 12.97 19.01 -7.79
CA LEU A 58 12.76 19.72 -9.06
C LEU A 58 12.84 21.24 -8.88
N VAL A 59 12.21 21.78 -7.83
CA VAL A 59 12.30 23.21 -7.49
C VAL A 59 13.73 23.58 -7.08
N GLY A 60 14.42 22.73 -6.31
CA GLY A 60 15.82 22.94 -5.96
C GLY A 60 16.73 23.04 -7.19
N MET A 61 16.50 22.19 -8.19
CA MET A 61 17.23 22.23 -9.47
C MET A 61 16.94 23.50 -10.27
N SER A 62 15.70 24.00 -10.28
CA SER A 62 15.34 25.21 -11.04
C SER A 62 15.92 26.49 -10.43
N ILE A 63 16.04 26.57 -9.10
CA ILE A 63 16.62 27.73 -8.41
C ILE A 63 18.15 27.61 -8.22
N GLY A 64 18.77 26.50 -8.63
CA GLY A 64 20.21 26.28 -8.51
C GLY A 64 20.69 25.91 -7.10
N HIS A 65 19.79 25.48 -6.21
CA HIS A 65 20.14 24.98 -4.88
C HIS A 65 20.92 23.66 -5.02
N GLY A 66 22.12 23.58 -4.44
CA GLY A 66 22.95 22.37 -4.45
C GLY A 66 24.12 22.35 -5.44
N LYS A 67 24.41 23.46 -6.15
CA LYS A 67 25.71 23.61 -6.83
C LYS A 67 26.83 23.64 -5.78
N LYS A 68 27.73 22.65 -5.78
CA LYS A 68 29.02 22.79 -5.09
C LYS A 68 29.75 24.01 -5.68
N PRO A 69 30.28 24.94 -4.89
CA PRO A 69 31.20 25.94 -5.42
C PRO A 69 32.37 25.17 -6.04
N GLY A 70 32.57 25.38 -7.35
CA GLY A 70 33.67 24.76 -8.09
C GLY A 70 35.02 25.19 -7.50
N PHE A 71 36.00 24.30 -7.65
CA PHE A 71 37.41 24.61 -7.50
C PHE A 71 37.81 25.86 -8.28
#